data_AF-A0A939AHD8-F1
#
_entry.id   AF-A0A939AHD8-F1
#
_cell.length_a   1.000
_cell.length_b   1.000
_cell.length_c   1.000
_cell.angle_alpha   90.00
_cell.angle_beta   90.00
_cell.angle_gamma   90.00
#
_symmetry.space_group_name_H-M   'P 1'
#
loop_
_entity.id
_entity.type
_entity.pdbx_description
1 polymer ?
#
loop_
_entity_poly.entity_id
_entity_poly.type
_entity_poly.pdbx_seq_one_letter_code
_entity_poly.pdbx_strand_id
1 'polypeptide(L)'
;MHIRSFDLLFRWSRLALATVVLGATLPLASAASAAPGDPPGFFSETGFVIDDAKFFDYFQSRGGVRTFGYPVSRVFTIDGFKVQIFQRRVLQLGADGNVTQLNILDEPFLPYTRFNGVTIPALDQGFLSAAPAPGSAGYATGIQSFVEGNSPNTAFGRATNFLRTFQSSVTLGEAFPRGGGNAGILGLIHLEMWGVPTSRPAQDPNNGNFIYQRFQRGVMHFDANSGLTQGMLLGDHFKQVLTGQNLPPDLAGQAAGNRFFQAYDSSQPNGIRAGKAIGNSNLKDAFAGETPRAAPTAPTTAAPAPAAPAAPP
;
A
#
# COMPACT_ATOMS: atom_id res chain seq x y z
N MET A 1 18.71 -15.76 -79.05
CA MET A 1 19.67 -16.89 -78.90
C MET A 1 20.01 -16.94 -77.41
N HIS A 2 19.59 -17.88 -76.58
CA HIS A 2 19.00 -19.21 -76.72
C HIS A 2 17.88 -19.39 -75.67
N ILE A 3 16.85 -20.13 -76.09
CA ILE A 3 15.75 -20.70 -75.32
C ILE A 3 16.30 -21.88 -74.50
N ARG A 4 15.83 -22.11 -73.27
CA ARG A 4 15.44 -23.46 -72.78
C ARG A 4 14.42 -23.38 -71.65
N SER A 5 13.19 -23.74 -72.01
CA SER A 5 12.09 -24.13 -71.16
C SER A 5 12.35 -25.50 -70.52
N PHE A 6 11.82 -25.75 -69.33
CA PHE A 6 11.38 -27.08 -68.90
C PHE A 6 10.11 -26.93 -68.06
N ASP A 7 9.04 -27.52 -68.56
CA ASP A 7 7.70 -27.54 -68.00
C ASP A 7 7.46 -28.78 -67.11
N LEU A 8 6.41 -28.66 -66.28
CA LEU A 8 5.51 -29.69 -65.76
C LEU A 8 5.99 -30.63 -64.63
N LEU A 9 5.31 -30.55 -63.47
CA LEU A 9 4.22 -31.48 -63.14
C LEU A 9 3.48 -31.13 -61.84
N PHE A 10 2.16 -31.21 -61.95
CA PHE A 10 1.10 -30.95 -60.98
C PHE A 10 1.04 -32.00 -59.86
N ARG A 11 0.85 -31.60 -58.59
CA ARG A 11 0.11 -32.40 -57.59
C ARG A 11 -0.71 -31.49 -56.66
N TRP A 12 -2.02 -31.63 -56.76
CA TRP A 12 -2.99 -31.10 -55.80
C TRP A 12 -3.04 -31.97 -54.55
N SER A 13 -3.04 -31.35 -53.37
CA SER A 13 -3.54 -31.94 -52.12
C SER A 13 -4.13 -30.85 -51.23
N ARG A 14 -5.21 -31.24 -50.55
CA ARG A 14 -6.25 -30.42 -49.92
C ARG A 14 -5.87 -29.94 -48.52
N LEU A 15 -6.50 -28.83 -48.12
CA LEU A 15 -6.79 -28.30 -46.77
C LEU A 15 -6.11 -28.93 -45.53
N ALA A 16 -5.61 -28.05 -44.66
CA ALA A 16 -6.11 -27.94 -43.29
C ALA A 16 -5.90 -26.51 -42.76
N LEU A 17 -7.00 -25.75 -42.63
CA LEU A 17 -7.02 -24.49 -41.92
C LEU A 17 -7.01 -24.82 -40.42
N ALA A 18 -5.86 -24.73 -39.77
CA ALA A 18 -5.78 -24.86 -38.32
C ALA A 18 -6.13 -23.50 -37.69
N THR A 19 -7.41 -23.28 -37.43
CA THR A 19 -7.88 -22.18 -36.59
C THR A 19 -7.48 -22.52 -35.15
N VAL A 20 -6.31 -22.04 -34.72
CA VAL A 20 -5.93 -22.06 -33.30
C VAL A 20 -6.74 -20.97 -32.61
N VAL A 21 -7.87 -21.35 -32.02
CA VAL A 21 -8.52 -20.52 -31.00
C VAL A 21 -7.68 -20.66 -29.75
N LEU A 22 -6.67 -19.81 -29.61
CA LEU A 22 -5.96 -19.66 -28.35
C LEU A 22 -6.85 -18.85 -27.41
N GLY A 23 -7.71 -19.54 -26.67
CA GLY A 23 -8.42 -18.96 -25.53
C GLY A 23 -7.38 -18.62 -24.46
N ALA A 24 -6.82 -17.41 -24.53
CA ALA A 24 -6.03 -16.86 -23.44
C ALA A 24 -6.96 -16.60 -22.26
N THR A 25 -7.12 -17.60 -21.38
CA THR A 25 -7.62 -17.37 -20.04
C THR A 25 -6.60 -16.49 -19.34
N LEU A 26 -6.84 -15.18 -19.32
CA LEU A 26 -6.10 -14.28 -18.45
C LEU A 26 -6.31 -14.80 -17.02
N PRO A 27 -5.23 -15.15 -16.28
CA PRO A 27 -5.40 -15.47 -14.89
C PRO A 27 -6.01 -14.24 -14.21
N LEU A 28 -7.10 -14.46 -13.47
CA LEU A 28 -7.60 -13.48 -12.50
C LEU A 28 -6.40 -12.97 -11.72
N ALA A 29 -6.24 -11.65 -11.61
CA ALA A 29 -5.13 -11.01 -10.92
C ALA A 29 -4.90 -11.73 -9.59
N SER A 30 -3.81 -12.50 -9.50
CA SER A 30 -3.46 -13.21 -8.28
C SER A 30 -3.35 -12.17 -7.18
N ALA A 31 -3.98 -12.40 -6.04
CA ALA A 31 -3.77 -11.55 -4.87
C ALA A 31 -2.26 -11.52 -4.61
N ALA A 32 -1.67 -10.32 -4.63
CA ALA A 32 -0.23 -10.17 -4.38
C ALA A 32 0.12 -10.89 -3.07
N SER A 33 1.09 -11.80 -3.14
CA SER A 33 1.55 -12.65 -2.04
C SER A 33 3.06 -12.77 -2.12
N ALA A 34 3.71 -13.29 -1.07
CA ALA A 34 5.13 -13.65 -1.17
C ALA A 34 5.36 -14.71 -2.25
N ALA A 35 6.53 -14.69 -2.89
CA ALA A 35 6.92 -15.69 -3.87
C ALA A 35 7.06 -17.08 -3.21
N PRO A 36 6.74 -18.17 -3.92
CA PRO A 36 6.96 -19.52 -3.40
C PRO A 36 8.44 -19.75 -3.05
N GLY A 37 8.70 -20.16 -1.82
CA GLY A 37 10.07 -20.43 -1.33
C GLY A 37 10.75 -19.27 -0.62
N ASP A 38 10.16 -18.07 -0.62
CA ASP A 38 10.67 -16.97 0.20
C ASP A 38 10.52 -17.30 1.70
N PRO A 39 11.56 -17.02 2.52
CA PRO A 39 11.42 -17.09 3.97
C PRO A 39 10.27 -16.18 4.46
N PRO A 40 9.54 -16.56 5.53
CA PRO A 40 8.44 -15.75 6.03
C PRO A 40 8.85 -14.29 6.27
N GLY A 41 8.15 -13.34 5.62
CA GLY A 41 8.40 -11.91 5.79
C GLY A 41 9.56 -11.33 4.98
N PHE A 42 10.32 -12.15 4.24
CA PHE A 42 11.17 -11.70 3.13
C PHE A 42 10.37 -11.72 1.82
N PHE A 43 10.68 -10.78 0.94
CA PHE A 43 10.02 -10.64 -0.36
C PHE A 43 11.06 -10.44 -1.44
N SER A 44 11.26 -11.45 -2.27
CA SER A 44 12.20 -11.41 -3.40
C SER A 44 11.83 -10.39 -4.47
N GLU A 45 10.55 -9.99 -4.55
CA GLU A 45 10.05 -8.97 -5.48
C GLU A 45 10.71 -7.59 -5.26
N THR A 46 11.12 -7.30 -4.02
CA THR A 46 11.77 -6.04 -3.66
C THR A 46 13.12 -6.22 -2.97
N GLY A 47 13.46 -7.44 -2.55
CA GLY A 47 14.72 -7.77 -1.88
C GLY A 47 14.79 -7.30 -0.43
N PHE A 48 13.64 -7.07 0.22
CA PHE A 48 13.56 -6.60 1.60
C PHE A 48 12.81 -7.58 2.50
N VAL A 49 13.14 -7.52 3.79
CA VAL A 49 12.49 -8.29 4.85
C VAL A 49 11.85 -7.37 5.89
N ILE A 50 10.73 -7.80 6.48
CA ILE A 50 10.08 -7.10 7.58
C ILE A 50 10.86 -7.37 8.87
N ASP A 51 11.81 -6.50 9.16
CA ASP A 51 12.91 -6.77 10.09
C ASP A 51 12.64 -6.56 11.58
N ASP A 52 11.46 -6.02 11.92
CA ASP A 52 11.01 -5.85 13.30
C ASP A 52 9.78 -6.73 13.54
N ALA A 53 9.81 -7.51 14.63
CA ALA A 53 8.78 -8.49 14.94
C ALA A 53 7.39 -7.84 15.12
N LYS A 54 7.34 -6.63 15.67
CA LYS A 54 6.08 -5.91 15.83
C LYS A 54 5.53 -5.45 14.49
N PHE A 55 6.40 -5.03 13.56
CA PHE A 55 5.97 -4.69 12.20
C PHE A 55 5.48 -5.92 11.45
N PHE A 56 6.14 -7.08 11.62
CA PHE A 56 5.72 -8.31 10.97
C PHE A 56 4.36 -8.79 11.48
N ASP A 57 4.15 -8.82 12.80
CA ASP A 57 2.85 -9.15 13.40
C ASP A 57 1.74 -8.18 12.95
N TYR A 58 2.03 -6.88 12.91
CA TYR A 58 1.09 -5.87 12.45
C TYR A 58 0.74 -6.05 10.97
N PHE A 59 1.74 -6.27 10.12
CA PHE A 59 1.57 -6.53 8.69
C PHE A 59 0.68 -7.74 8.45
N GLN A 60 0.95 -8.87 9.12
CA GLN A 60 0.16 -10.10 8.99
C GLN A 60 -1.29 -9.87 9.47
N SER A 61 -1.47 -9.16 10.59
CA SER A 61 -2.78 -8.91 11.16
C SER A 61 -3.59 -7.79 10.50
N ARG A 62 -3.05 -7.17 9.45
CA ARG A 62 -3.67 -6.05 8.72
C ARG A 62 -3.73 -6.27 7.21
N GLY A 63 -3.79 -7.54 6.79
CA GLY A 63 -4.03 -7.93 5.39
C GLY A 63 -2.78 -8.05 4.52
N GLY A 64 -1.58 -7.92 5.12
CA GLY A 64 -0.31 -8.20 4.48
C GLY A 64 -0.09 -7.47 3.15
N VAL A 65 0.48 -8.18 2.17
CA VAL A 65 0.88 -7.61 0.86
C VAL A 65 -0.30 -6.93 0.15
N ARG A 66 -1.52 -7.45 0.28
CA ARG A 66 -2.72 -6.85 -0.33
C ARG A 66 -2.97 -5.42 0.15
N THR A 67 -2.69 -5.14 1.42
CA THR A 67 -2.90 -3.82 2.02
C THR A 67 -1.67 -2.92 1.94
N PHE A 68 -0.49 -3.46 2.27
CA PHE A 68 0.74 -2.66 2.37
C PHE A 68 1.55 -2.61 1.07
N GLY A 69 1.36 -3.60 0.18
CA GLY A 69 2.37 -3.95 -0.82
C GLY A 69 3.59 -4.61 -0.17
N TYR A 70 4.65 -4.77 -0.95
CA TYR A 70 5.92 -5.31 -0.48
C TYR A 70 6.69 -4.27 0.37
N PRO A 71 7.55 -4.68 1.31
CA PRO A 71 8.50 -3.76 1.95
C PRO A 71 9.47 -3.22 0.89
N VAL A 72 9.83 -1.94 0.98
CA VAL A 72 10.75 -1.27 0.03
C VAL A 72 11.91 -0.57 0.72
N SER A 73 12.04 -0.81 2.01
CA SER A 73 13.17 -0.40 2.86
C SER A 73 13.40 -1.45 3.95
N ARG A 74 14.59 -1.41 4.54
CA ARG A 74 14.86 -1.93 5.89
C ARG A 74 14.10 -1.13 6.94
N VAL A 75 14.18 -1.57 8.19
CA VAL A 75 13.82 -0.74 9.35
C VAL A 75 14.92 0.30 9.58
N PHE A 76 14.55 1.56 9.74
CA PHE A 76 15.46 2.67 10.04
C PHE A 76 14.78 3.69 10.96
N THR A 77 15.43 4.80 11.29
CA THR A 77 14.90 5.78 12.26
C THR A 77 14.65 7.14 11.64
N ILE A 78 13.44 7.69 11.85
CA ILE A 78 13.07 9.08 11.56
C ILE A 78 12.53 9.72 12.85
N ASP A 79 13.01 10.90 13.22
CA ASP A 79 12.58 11.67 14.41
C ASP A 79 12.56 10.85 15.72
N GLY A 80 13.46 9.88 15.86
CA GLY A 80 13.56 9.00 17.03
C GLY A 80 12.63 7.78 17.00
N PHE A 81 11.79 7.63 15.95
CA PHE A 81 10.91 6.48 15.79
C PHE A 81 11.47 5.48 14.77
N LYS A 82 11.35 4.18 15.07
CA LYS A 82 11.59 3.16 14.05
C LYS A 82 10.50 3.23 13.00
N VAL A 83 10.89 3.14 11.74
CA VAL A 83 9.99 3.13 10.58
C VAL A 83 10.40 2.06 9.58
N GLN A 84 9.42 1.56 8.82
CA GLN A 84 9.68 0.76 7.62
C GLN A 84 8.70 1.18 6.53
N ILE A 85 9.23 1.38 5.32
CA ILE A 85 8.46 1.78 4.14
C ILE A 85 8.01 0.51 3.41
N PHE A 86 6.71 0.45 3.12
CA PHE A 86 6.08 -0.50 2.22
C PHE A 86 5.57 0.28 1.00
N GLN A 87 5.30 -0.38 -0.11
CA GLN A 87 4.91 0.32 -1.35
C GLN A 87 3.73 1.30 -1.13
N ARG A 88 2.73 0.94 -0.32
CA ARG A 88 1.52 1.75 -0.11
C ARG A 88 1.47 2.53 1.20
N ARG A 89 2.33 2.19 2.16
CA ARG A 89 2.20 2.62 3.57
C ARG A 89 3.57 2.72 4.23
N VAL A 90 3.67 3.49 5.30
CA VAL A 90 4.86 3.52 6.17
C VAL A 90 4.43 3.16 7.57
N LEU A 91 5.01 2.10 8.11
CA LEU A 91 4.82 1.71 9.51
C LEU A 91 5.77 2.50 10.40
N GLN A 92 5.30 2.86 11.58
CA GLN A 92 6.05 3.50 12.63
C GLN A 92 5.83 2.75 13.94
N LEU A 93 6.90 2.51 14.70
CA LEU A 93 6.81 2.05 16.08
C LEU A 93 6.73 3.27 17.00
N GLY A 94 5.59 3.48 17.64
CA GLY A 94 5.35 4.54 18.60
C GLY A 94 6.19 4.38 19.88
N ALA A 95 6.34 5.46 20.63
CA ALA A 95 7.07 5.46 21.90
C ALA A 95 6.39 4.58 22.98
N ASP A 96 5.08 4.38 22.84
CA ASP A 96 4.28 3.43 23.62
C ASP A 96 4.51 1.95 23.22
N GLY A 97 5.31 1.72 22.19
CA GLY A 97 5.60 0.40 21.65
C GLY A 97 4.50 -0.16 20.74
N ASN A 98 3.49 0.62 20.38
CA ASN A 98 2.47 0.22 19.42
C ASN A 98 2.89 0.54 17.98
N VAL A 99 2.50 -0.32 17.04
CA VAL A 99 2.71 -0.04 15.62
C VAL A 99 1.56 0.81 15.11
N THR A 100 1.90 1.90 14.44
CA THR A 100 0.95 2.79 13.76
C THR A 100 1.39 3.02 12.32
N GLN A 101 0.52 3.63 11.52
CA GLN A 101 0.84 4.07 10.17
C GLN A 101 1.05 5.58 10.17
N LEU A 102 2.01 6.04 9.38
CA LEU A 102 2.12 7.47 9.10
C LEU A 102 0.92 7.92 8.27
N ASN A 103 0.38 9.10 8.61
CA ASN A 103 -0.49 9.82 7.69
C ASN A 103 0.38 10.43 6.59
N ILE A 104 0.78 9.60 5.62
CA ILE A 104 1.80 9.96 4.63
C ILE A 104 1.39 11.12 3.70
N LEU A 105 0.11 11.48 3.68
CA LEU A 105 -0.43 12.60 2.91
C LEU A 105 -0.50 13.91 3.71
N ASP A 106 -0.06 13.91 4.97
CA ASP A 106 0.00 15.10 5.81
C ASP A 106 1.42 15.69 5.79
N GLU A 107 1.58 16.94 6.22
CA GLU A 107 2.89 17.48 6.53
C GLU A 107 3.53 16.70 7.69
N PRO A 108 4.86 16.47 7.67
CA PRO A 108 5.85 16.93 6.70
C PRO A 108 6.13 15.94 5.55
N PHE A 109 5.24 14.99 5.25
CA PHE A 109 5.49 13.89 4.31
C PHE A 109 5.14 14.26 2.86
N LEU A 110 4.01 13.78 2.32
CA LEU A 110 3.58 13.97 0.94
C LEU A 110 2.22 14.70 0.84
N PRO A 111 2.09 15.95 1.32
CA PRO A 111 0.85 16.74 1.20
C PRO A 111 0.63 17.27 -0.23
N TYR A 112 0.79 16.40 -1.22
CA TYR A 112 0.87 16.73 -2.65
C TYR A 112 -0.32 16.18 -3.42
N THR A 113 -0.50 16.68 -4.63
CA THR A 113 -1.62 16.27 -5.51
C THR A 113 -1.18 15.73 -6.85
N ARG A 114 0.11 15.81 -7.19
CA ARG A 114 0.65 15.24 -8.44
C ARG A 114 1.70 14.20 -8.17
N PHE A 115 1.61 13.06 -8.85
CA PHE A 115 2.49 11.93 -8.65
C PHE A 115 2.71 11.20 -9.97
N ASN A 116 3.88 11.37 -10.59
CA ASN A 116 4.23 10.65 -11.82
C ASN A 116 3.21 10.86 -12.96
N GLY A 117 2.75 12.10 -13.14
CA GLY A 117 1.82 12.48 -14.21
C GLY A 117 0.35 12.34 -13.87
N VAL A 118 -0.02 11.67 -12.77
CA VAL A 118 -1.41 11.59 -12.31
C VAL A 118 -1.73 12.75 -11.37
N THR A 119 -2.98 13.20 -11.38
CA THR A 119 -3.49 14.21 -10.43
C THR A 119 -4.58 13.61 -9.54
N ILE A 120 -4.35 13.65 -8.22
CA ILE A 120 -5.29 13.20 -7.20
C ILE A 120 -6.08 14.39 -6.62
N PRO A 121 -7.28 14.17 -6.04
CA PRO A 121 -8.01 15.23 -5.36
C PRO A 121 -7.22 15.79 -4.16
N ALA A 122 -7.28 17.11 -4.00
CA ALA A 122 -6.73 17.80 -2.83
C ALA A 122 -7.52 17.45 -1.55
N LEU A 123 -6.92 17.74 -0.39
CA LEU A 123 -7.62 17.69 0.89
C LEU A 123 -8.75 18.74 0.88
N ASP A 124 -9.98 18.28 1.05
CA ASP A 124 -11.14 19.15 1.19
C ASP A 124 -11.44 19.33 2.68
N GLN A 125 -10.99 20.45 3.25
CA GLN A 125 -11.17 20.78 4.67
C GLN A 125 -12.65 20.93 5.04
N GLY A 126 -13.46 21.50 4.15
CA GLY A 126 -14.90 21.65 4.37
C GLY A 126 -15.58 20.29 4.45
N PHE A 127 -15.22 19.39 3.54
CA PHE A 127 -15.67 18.00 3.57
C PHE A 127 -15.22 17.24 4.82
N LEU A 128 -13.94 17.37 5.21
CA LEU A 128 -13.41 16.72 6.41
C LEU A 128 -14.08 17.25 7.69
N SER A 129 -14.42 18.54 7.75
CA SER A 129 -15.09 19.13 8.91
C SER A 129 -16.50 18.57 9.17
N ALA A 130 -17.11 17.91 8.18
CA ALA A 130 -18.40 17.23 8.34
C ALA A 130 -18.26 15.82 8.96
N ALA A 131 -17.03 15.30 9.12
CA ALA A 131 -16.79 14.03 9.78
C ALA A 131 -17.07 14.15 11.30
N PRO A 132 -17.66 13.11 11.92
CA PRO A 132 -17.81 13.08 13.38
C PRO A 132 -16.46 13.27 14.08
N ALA A 133 -16.45 14.11 15.13
CA ALA A 133 -15.24 14.35 15.92
C ALA A 133 -14.93 13.15 16.82
N PRO A 134 -13.66 12.67 16.88
CA PRO A 134 -13.27 11.62 17.81
C PRO A 134 -13.69 11.93 19.25
N GLY A 135 -14.31 10.96 19.92
CA GLY A 135 -14.81 11.10 21.29
C GLY A 135 -16.20 11.73 21.42
N SER A 136 -16.83 12.17 20.32
CA SER A 136 -18.22 12.63 20.37
C SER A 136 -19.20 11.50 20.73
N ALA A 137 -20.36 11.85 21.29
CA ALA A 137 -21.44 10.90 21.49
C ALA A 137 -21.81 10.21 20.15
N GLY A 138 -21.97 8.88 20.16
CA GLY A 138 -22.31 8.11 18.96
C GLY A 138 -21.21 8.03 17.90
N TYR A 139 -19.96 8.46 18.19
CA TYR A 139 -18.86 8.50 17.23
C TYR A 139 -18.69 7.19 16.45
N ALA A 140 -18.69 6.05 17.14
CA ALA A 140 -18.46 4.73 16.51
C ALA A 140 -19.46 4.40 15.38
N THR A 141 -20.73 4.76 15.54
CA THR A 141 -21.76 4.56 14.51
C THR A 141 -21.73 5.67 13.46
N GLY A 142 -21.56 6.91 13.91
CA GLY A 142 -21.53 8.08 13.04
C GLY A 142 -20.37 8.03 12.05
N ILE A 143 -19.18 7.61 12.50
CA ILE A 143 -17.99 7.56 11.65
C ILE A 143 -18.09 6.50 10.57
N GLN A 144 -18.73 5.36 10.87
CA GLN A 144 -19.02 4.32 9.89
C GLN A 144 -20.02 4.83 8.85
N SER A 145 -21.11 5.45 9.31
CA SER A 145 -22.12 6.05 8.42
C SER A 145 -21.51 7.13 7.52
N PHE A 146 -20.58 7.92 8.06
CA PHE A 146 -19.83 8.93 7.30
C PHE A 146 -19.01 8.28 6.19
N VAL A 147 -18.21 7.24 6.49
CA VAL A 147 -17.41 6.55 5.46
C VAL A 147 -18.30 5.94 4.39
N GLU A 148 -19.37 5.24 4.78
CA GLU A 148 -20.30 4.58 3.86
C GLU A 148 -20.99 5.58 2.92
N GLY A 149 -21.50 6.69 3.46
CA GLY A 149 -22.16 7.73 2.69
C GLY A 149 -21.22 8.51 1.77
N ASN A 150 -19.91 8.45 2.02
CA ASN A 150 -18.93 9.30 1.33
C ASN A 150 -17.89 8.54 0.50
N SER A 151 -17.89 7.21 0.48
CA SER A 151 -16.91 6.40 -0.28
C SER A 151 -17.60 5.56 -1.36
N PRO A 152 -18.29 6.16 -2.35
CA PRO A 152 -19.26 5.44 -3.15
C PRO A 152 -18.65 4.30 -3.97
N ASN A 153 -19.39 3.19 -4.08
CA ASN A 153 -19.02 2.07 -4.97
C ASN A 153 -19.28 2.39 -6.45
N THR A 154 -19.93 3.51 -6.74
CA THR A 154 -20.15 4.03 -8.09
C THR A 154 -19.83 5.51 -8.16
N ALA A 155 -19.05 5.94 -9.15
CA ALA A 155 -18.78 7.34 -9.42
C ALA A 155 -18.53 7.54 -10.92
N PHE A 156 -18.94 8.69 -11.47
CA PHE A 156 -18.76 9.03 -12.89
C PHE A 156 -19.25 7.93 -13.86
N GLY A 157 -20.35 7.26 -13.51
CA GLY A 157 -20.91 6.15 -14.31
C GLY A 157 -20.08 4.86 -14.28
N ARG A 158 -19.10 4.73 -13.39
CA ARG A 158 -18.23 3.56 -13.24
C ARG A 158 -18.44 2.88 -11.88
N ALA A 159 -18.22 1.57 -11.82
CA ALA A 159 -18.21 0.80 -10.59
C ALA A 159 -16.85 0.94 -9.87
N THR A 160 -16.63 2.08 -9.23
CA THR A 160 -15.37 2.43 -8.55
C THR A 160 -15.10 1.62 -7.28
N ASN A 161 -16.08 0.92 -6.72
CA ASN A 161 -15.88 -0.01 -5.59
C ASN A 161 -15.10 0.57 -4.37
N PHE A 162 -15.10 1.89 -4.12
CA PHE A 162 -14.29 2.49 -3.06
C PHE A 162 -14.65 1.95 -1.67
N LEU A 163 -15.94 1.96 -1.30
CA LEU A 163 -16.40 1.37 -0.03
C LEU A 163 -16.10 -0.13 0.05
N ARG A 164 -16.27 -0.87 -1.04
CA ARG A 164 -15.93 -2.31 -1.08
C ARG A 164 -14.44 -2.53 -0.83
N THR A 165 -13.56 -1.74 -1.45
CA THR A 165 -12.11 -1.80 -1.21
C THR A 165 -11.78 -1.42 0.23
N PHE A 166 -12.45 -0.40 0.79
CA PHE A 166 -12.32 -0.05 2.21
C PHE A 166 -12.66 -1.24 3.11
N GLN A 167 -13.85 -1.81 2.95
CA GLN A 167 -14.40 -2.88 3.80
C GLN A 167 -13.73 -4.25 3.61
N SER A 168 -12.98 -4.44 2.51
CA SER A 168 -12.26 -5.69 2.24
C SER A 168 -10.77 -5.60 2.57
N SER A 169 -10.30 -4.49 3.14
CA SER A 169 -8.87 -4.27 3.42
C SER A 169 -8.31 -5.30 4.40
N VAL A 170 -9.07 -5.66 5.43
CA VAL A 170 -8.67 -6.69 6.41
C VAL A 170 -9.85 -7.61 6.64
N THR A 171 -9.62 -8.91 6.52
CA THR A 171 -10.59 -9.96 6.85
C THR A 171 -10.58 -10.25 8.35
N LEU A 172 -11.64 -10.87 8.86
CA LEU A 172 -11.72 -11.25 10.28
C LEU A 172 -10.59 -12.23 10.68
N GLY A 173 -10.28 -13.18 9.81
CA GLY A 173 -9.23 -14.17 10.06
C GLY A 173 -7.83 -13.56 10.10
N GLU A 174 -7.56 -12.59 9.22
CA GLU A 174 -6.30 -11.83 9.26
C GLU A 174 -6.22 -10.98 10.54
N ALA A 175 -7.29 -10.26 10.89
CA ALA A 175 -7.30 -9.38 12.07
C ALA A 175 -7.13 -10.14 13.40
N PHE A 176 -7.69 -11.36 13.48
CA PHE A 176 -7.69 -12.19 14.69
C PHE A 176 -7.20 -13.61 14.36
N PRO A 177 -5.90 -13.77 14.07
CA PRO A 177 -5.35 -15.05 13.61
C PRO A 177 -5.42 -16.15 14.67
N ARG A 178 -5.60 -15.77 15.94
CA ARG A 178 -5.80 -16.68 17.09
C ARG A 178 -7.26 -16.93 17.44
N GLY A 179 -8.21 -16.45 16.62
CA GLY A 179 -9.64 -16.51 16.90
C GLY A 179 -10.11 -15.43 17.90
N GLY A 180 -11.39 -15.51 18.31
CA GLY A 180 -12.00 -14.54 19.23
C GLY A 180 -12.34 -13.18 18.62
N GLY A 181 -12.22 -13.03 17.30
CA GLY A 181 -12.53 -11.80 16.58
C GLY A 181 -14.02 -11.47 16.56
N ASN A 182 -14.34 -10.19 16.64
CA ASN A 182 -15.70 -9.67 16.46
C ASN A 182 -15.80 -8.95 15.11
N ALA A 183 -16.78 -9.30 14.28
CA ALA A 183 -17.00 -8.60 13.01
C ALA A 183 -17.31 -7.10 13.22
N GLY A 184 -17.92 -6.74 14.35
CA GLY A 184 -18.25 -5.35 14.72
C GLY A 184 -17.05 -4.44 14.94
N ILE A 185 -15.82 -4.98 15.06
CA ILE A 185 -14.59 -4.16 15.17
C ILE A 185 -13.81 -4.09 13.86
N LEU A 186 -14.20 -4.82 12.81
CA LEU A 186 -13.55 -4.71 11.50
C LEU A 186 -13.65 -3.30 10.92
N GLY A 187 -14.78 -2.62 11.10
CA GLY A 187 -14.93 -1.23 10.67
C GLY A 187 -13.90 -0.30 11.32
N LEU A 188 -13.55 -0.54 12.59
CA LEU A 188 -12.49 0.23 13.27
C LEU A 188 -11.10 -0.08 12.71
N ILE A 189 -10.85 -1.34 12.33
CA ILE A 189 -9.60 -1.73 11.66
C ILE A 189 -9.53 -1.10 10.26
N HIS A 190 -10.62 -1.05 9.49
CA HIS A 190 -10.62 -0.40 8.19
C HIS A 190 -10.39 1.12 8.31
N LEU A 191 -10.96 1.76 9.34
CA LEU A 191 -10.66 3.14 9.72
C LEU A 191 -9.20 3.32 10.16
N GLU A 192 -8.60 2.33 10.81
CA GLU A 192 -7.17 2.33 11.10
C GLU A 192 -6.36 2.36 9.78
N MET A 193 -6.72 1.51 8.81
CA MET A 193 -5.98 1.34 7.54
C MET A 193 -6.11 2.50 6.55
N TRP A 194 -7.22 3.22 6.55
CA TRP A 194 -7.48 4.31 5.58
C TRP A 194 -7.78 5.65 6.25
N GLY A 195 -8.34 5.64 7.46
CA GLY A 195 -9.03 6.78 8.04
C GLY A 195 -10.35 7.07 7.34
N VAL A 196 -10.85 8.29 7.49
CA VAL A 196 -12.03 8.75 6.74
C VAL A 196 -11.66 9.23 5.33
N PRO A 197 -12.60 9.23 4.36
CA PRO A 197 -12.40 9.98 3.13
C PRO A 197 -12.17 11.46 3.48
N THR A 198 -11.26 12.09 2.75
CA THR A 198 -10.90 13.52 2.91
C THR A 198 -11.14 14.32 1.63
N SER A 199 -11.74 13.68 0.62
CA SER A 199 -12.24 14.31 -0.59
C SER A 199 -13.45 13.52 -1.13
N ARG A 200 -14.22 14.17 -2.00
CA ARG A 200 -15.07 13.46 -2.96
C ARG A 200 -14.21 12.72 -4.00
N PRO A 201 -14.74 11.69 -4.68
CA PRO A 201 -14.09 11.12 -5.85
C PRO A 201 -13.85 12.15 -6.94
N ALA A 202 -12.72 12.06 -7.64
CA ALA A 202 -12.38 12.91 -8.77
C ALA A 202 -11.71 12.10 -9.88
N GLN A 203 -12.03 12.40 -11.14
CA GLN A 203 -11.30 11.87 -12.30
C GLN A 203 -9.93 12.55 -12.42
N ASP A 204 -8.94 11.83 -12.92
CA ASP A 204 -7.70 12.45 -13.35
C ASP A 204 -7.97 13.38 -14.54
N PRO A 205 -7.63 14.68 -14.47
CA PRO A 205 -7.74 15.59 -15.61
C PRO A 205 -6.91 15.16 -16.82
N ASN A 206 -5.83 14.40 -16.62
CA ASN A 206 -4.98 13.91 -17.70
C ASN A 206 -5.43 12.56 -18.24
N ASN A 207 -6.28 11.83 -17.52
CA ASN A 207 -6.77 10.51 -17.91
C ASN A 207 -8.11 10.14 -17.26
N GLY A 208 -9.22 10.37 -17.96
CA GLY A 208 -10.56 10.09 -17.44
C GLY A 208 -10.86 8.61 -17.13
N ASN A 209 -9.97 7.67 -17.48
CA ASN A 209 -10.07 6.26 -17.07
C ASN A 209 -9.64 6.04 -15.62
N PHE A 210 -8.94 7.00 -15.01
CA PHE A 210 -8.52 6.94 -13.62
C PHE A 210 -9.44 7.80 -12.75
N ILE A 211 -9.96 7.21 -11.68
CA ILE A 211 -10.77 7.90 -10.68
C ILE A 211 -10.09 7.69 -9.33
N TYR A 212 -9.88 8.78 -8.60
CA TYR A 212 -9.22 8.77 -7.30
C TYR A 212 -10.18 9.22 -6.20
N GLN A 213 -9.98 8.67 -5.01
CA GLN A 213 -10.55 9.21 -3.79
C GLN A 213 -9.48 9.28 -2.70
N ARG A 214 -9.36 10.45 -2.06
CA ARG A 214 -8.41 10.68 -0.96
C ARG A 214 -9.04 10.25 0.35
N PHE A 215 -8.23 9.58 1.18
CA PHE A 215 -8.50 9.24 2.57
C PHE A 215 -7.37 9.79 3.45
N GLN A 216 -7.53 9.81 4.77
CA GLN A 216 -6.50 10.35 5.68
C GLN A 216 -5.15 9.64 5.54
N ARG A 217 -5.14 8.33 5.27
CA ARG A 217 -3.90 7.51 5.22
C ARG A 217 -3.59 6.92 3.85
N GLY A 218 -4.32 7.31 2.82
CA GLY A 218 -4.07 6.80 1.49
C GLY A 218 -4.95 7.40 0.42
N VAL A 219 -4.68 7.02 -0.82
CA VAL A 219 -5.53 7.33 -1.97
C VAL A 219 -5.94 6.02 -2.59
N MET A 220 -7.24 5.83 -2.80
CA MET A 220 -7.72 4.75 -3.65
C MET A 220 -7.77 5.23 -5.10
N HIS A 221 -7.32 4.36 -5.99
CA HIS A 221 -7.25 4.55 -7.42
C HIS A 221 -8.07 3.46 -8.09
N PHE A 222 -9.11 3.86 -8.81
CA PHE A 222 -9.84 3.01 -9.73
C PHE A 222 -9.27 3.18 -11.15
N ASP A 223 -8.99 2.06 -11.82
CA ASP A 223 -8.58 2.00 -13.22
C ASP A 223 -9.69 1.35 -14.07
N ALA A 224 -10.23 2.10 -15.03
CA ALA A 224 -11.30 1.63 -15.90
C ALA A 224 -10.91 0.47 -16.83
N ASN A 225 -9.61 0.27 -17.13
CA ASN A 225 -9.16 -0.82 -17.99
C ASN A 225 -9.22 -2.17 -17.27
N SER A 226 -8.75 -2.20 -16.03
CA SER A 226 -8.78 -3.40 -15.19
C SER A 226 -10.08 -3.57 -14.42
N GLY A 227 -10.83 -2.48 -14.19
CA GLY A 227 -12.00 -2.43 -13.33
C GLY A 227 -11.67 -2.54 -11.83
N LEU A 228 -10.38 -2.44 -11.47
CA LEU A 228 -9.90 -2.64 -10.11
C LEU A 228 -9.71 -1.31 -9.38
N THR A 229 -9.93 -1.37 -8.07
CA THR A 229 -9.67 -0.26 -7.14
C THR A 229 -8.63 -0.66 -6.13
N GLN A 230 -7.52 0.05 -6.11
CA GLN A 230 -6.34 -0.28 -5.31
C GLN A 230 -5.78 0.95 -4.60
N GLY A 231 -4.98 0.74 -3.57
CA GLY A 231 -4.22 1.81 -2.94
C GLY A 231 -3.05 2.27 -3.80
N MET A 232 -2.88 3.59 -3.92
CA MET A 232 -1.72 4.21 -4.53
C MET A 232 -0.43 3.86 -3.77
N LEU A 233 0.68 3.76 -4.50
CA LEU A 233 2.00 3.40 -3.95
C LEU A 233 2.69 4.59 -3.27
N LEU A 234 2.05 5.17 -2.26
CA LEU A 234 2.53 6.39 -1.59
C LEU A 234 3.84 6.19 -0.84
N GLY A 235 4.12 4.99 -0.32
CA GLY A 235 5.39 4.70 0.32
C GLY A 235 6.54 4.62 -0.69
N ASP A 236 6.29 4.10 -1.90
CA ASP A 236 7.26 4.18 -3.01
C ASP A 236 7.55 5.64 -3.40
N HIS A 237 6.51 6.48 -3.48
CA HIS A 237 6.72 7.92 -3.71
C HIS A 237 7.51 8.59 -2.59
N PHE A 238 7.30 8.21 -1.34
CA PHE A 238 8.10 8.73 -0.22
C PHE A 238 9.56 8.28 -0.31
N LYS A 239 9.80 7.01 -0.67
CA LYS A 239 11.14 6.50 -0.97
C LYS A 239 11.79 7.26 -2.13
N GLN A 240 11.07 7.54 -3.21
CA GLN A 240 11.58 8.35 -4.33
C GLN A 240 11.97 9.75 -3.87
N VAL A 241 11.15 10.41 -3.04
CA VAL A 241 11.46 11.73 -2.48
C VAL A 241 12.70 11.67 -1.59
N LEU A 242 12.81 10.67 -0.70
CA LEU A 242 13.96 10.48 0.18
C LEU A 242 15.27 10.25 -0.59
N THR A 243 15.24 9.36 -1.58
CA THR A 243 16.43 8.88 -2.29
C THR A 243 16.82 9.75 -3.48
N GLY A 244 15.86 10.47 -4.07
CA GLY A 244 16.01 11.11 -5.37
C GLY A 244 16.10 10.15 -6.56
N GLN A 245 16.04 8.82 -6.32
CA GLN A 245 16.12 7.82 -7.38
C GLN A 245 14.76 7.60 -8.01
N ASN A 246 14.71 7.60 -9.34
CA ASN A 246 13.46 7.47 -10.12
C ASN A 246 12.38 8.46 -9.67
N LEU A 247 12.78 9.65 -9.20
CA LEU A 247 11.86 10.66 -8.68
C LEU A 247 11.19 11.41 -9.84
N PRO A 248 9.85 11.33 -9.99
CA PRO A 248 9.14 12.02 -11.06
C PRO A 248 9.27 13.55 -10.96
N PRO A 249 9.41 14.28 -12.08
CA PRO A 249 9.63 15.73 -12.06
C PRO A 249 8.52 16.54 -11.38
N ASP A 250 7.27 16.12 -11.53
CA ASP A 250 6.11 16.75 -10.90
C ASP A 250 6.11 16.60 -9.38
N LEU A 251 6.49 15.41 -8.89
CA LEU A 251 6.68 15.15 -7.46
C LEU A 251 7.92 15.89 -6.94
N ALA A 252 9.01 15.93 -7.71
CA ALA A 252 10.22 16.67 -7.33
C ALA A 252 9.95 18.16 -7.14
N GLY A 253 9.19 18.77 -8.06
CA GLY A 253 8.82 20.19 -7.98
C GLY A 253 8.01 20.51 -6.72
N GLN A 254 7.05 19.66 -6.36
CA GLN A 254 6.26 19.84 -5.13
C GLN A 254 7.08 19.58 -3.85
N ALA A 255 8.03 18.66 -3.90
CA ALA A 255 8.85 18.28 -2.76
C ALA A 255 10.10 19.15 -2.54
N ALA A 256 10.41 20.11 -3.43
CA ALA A 256 11.68 20.85 -3.39
C ALA A 256 11.99 21.52 -2.02
N GLY A 257 10.98 22.03 -1.33
CA GLY A 257 11.10 22.63 0.02
C GLY A 257 10.99 21.64 1.19
N ASN A 258 10.73 20.36 0.92
CA ASN A 258 10.53 19.34 1.93
C ASN A 258 11.87 18.91 2.55
N ARG A 259 11.92 18.76 3.88
CA ARG A 259 13.14 18.31 4.58
C ARG A 259 13.61 16.91 4.18
N PHE A 260 12.70 16.06 3.70
CA PHE A 260 13.00 14.71 3.21
C PHE A 260 13.49 14.69 1.76
N PHE A 261 13.33 15.77 0.99
CA PHE A 261 13.71 15.80 -0.42
C PHE A 261 15.20 15.57 -0.61
N GLN A 262 15.52 14.45 -1.27
CA GLN A 262 16.87 13.94 -1.54
C GLN A 262 17.74 13.86 -0.28
N ALA A 263 17.13 13.54 0.86
CA ALA A 263 17.82 13.51 2.14
C ALA A 263 18.69 12.27 2.36
N TYR A 264 18.46 11.18 1.62
CA TYR A 264 19.27 9.98 1.73
C TYR A 264 20.60 10.09 0.97
N ASP A 265 21.67 9.67 1.64
CA ASP A 265 23.01 9.50 1.08
C ASP A 265 23.72 8.35 1.81
N SER A 266 23.83 7.19 1.16
CA SER A 266 24.40 5.98 1.73
C SER A 266 25.89 6.09 2.09
N SER A 267 26.59 7.09 1.56
CA SER A 267 28.01 7.36 1.86
C SER A 267 28.20 8.03 3.22
N GLN A 268 27.15 8.63 3.78
CA GLN A 268 27.21 9.32 5.05
C GLN A 268 27.05 8.33 6.22
N PRO A 269 27.70 8.57 7.38
CA PRO A 269 27.67 7.64 8.52
C PRO A 269 26.25 7.30 9.02
N ASN A 270 25.34 8.28 9.00
CA ASN A 270 23.94 8.11 9.39
C ASN A 270 22.98 8.00 8.19
N GLY A 271 23.51 7.87 6.97
CA GLY A 271 22.71 7.82 5.75
C GLY A 271 22.02 9.13 5.36
N ILE A 272 22.31 10.25 6.04
CA ILE A 272 21.67 11.56 5.79
C ILE A 272 22.66 12.45 5.05
N ARG A 273 22.26 12.95 3.88
CA ARG A 273 23.04 13.84 3.02
C ARG A 273 23.55 15.07 3.79
N ALA A 274 24.81 15.43 3.56
CA ALA A 274 25.41 16.62 4.15
C ALA A 274 24.56 17.87 3.91
N GLY A 275 24.34 18.67 4.96
CA GLY A 275 23.48 19.86 4.93
C GLY A 275 21.99 19.61 5.13
N LYS A 276 21.55 18.33 5.15
CA LYS A 276 20.17 17.97 5.57
C LYS A 276 20.15 17.67 7.07
N ALA A 277 19.11 18.12 7.75
CA ALA A 277 18.87 17.83 9.15
C ALA A 277 17.50 17.16 9.31
N ILE A 278 17.52 15.86 9.60
CA ILE A 278 16.34 15.12 10.08
C ILE A 278 16.69 14.74 11.52
N GLY A 279 16.01 15.35 12.49
CA GLY A 279 16.33 15.19 13.91
C GLY A 279 16.26 13.74 14.34
N ASN A 280 17.11 13.30 15.27
CA ASN A 280 17.10 11.95 15.86
C ASN A 280 16.94 10.80 14.84
N SER A 281 17.54 10.94 13.66
CA SER A 281 17.32 10.04 12.53
C SER A 281 18.59 9.32 12.13
N ASN A 282 18.42 8.10 11.64
CA ASN A 282 19.46 7.31 11.02
C ASN A 282 18.84 6.54 9.87
N LEU A 283 19.22 6.90 8.65
CA LEU A 283 18.77 6.28 7.41
C LEU A 283 19.82 5.32 6.86
N LYS A 284 20.95 5.11 7.55
CA LYS A 284 22.02 4.23 7.09
C LYS A 284 21.43 2.87 6.72
N ASP A 285 21.77 2.42 5.51
CA ASP A 285 21.33 1.15 4.93
C ASP A 285 19.82 0.95 4.72
N ALA A 286 18.99 1.98 4.95
CA ALA A 286 17.54 1.89 4.78
C ALA A 286 17.10 1.32 3.42
N PHE A 287 17.89 1.55 2.36
CA PHE A 287 17.60 1.10 1.01
C PHE A 287 18.67 0.15 0.42
N ALA A 288 19.53 -0.42 1.27
CA ALA A 288 20.49 -1.43 0.86
C ALA A 288 19.81 -2.81 0.73
N GLY A 289 20.16 -3.58 -0.31
CA GLY A 289 19.59 -4.91 -0.55
C GLY A 289 19.95 -5.91 0.55
N GLU A 290 19.04 -6.84 0.84
CA GLU A 290 19.15 -7.80 1.94
C GLU A 290 19.38 -9.23 1.48
N THR A 291 20.06 -10.02 2.31
CA THR A 291 20.14 -11.45 2.12
C THR A 291 18.81 -12.09 2.55
N PRO A 292 18.26 -13.06 1.79
CA PRO A 292 17.03 -13.75 2.17
C PRO A 292 17.11 -14.35 3.58
N ARG A 293 16.16 -13.96 4.44
CA ARG A 293 16.04 -14.48 5.81
C ARG A 293 14.60 -14.34 6.32
N ALA A 294 14.21 -15.18 7.26
CA ALA A 294 12.90 -15.02 7.88
C ALA A 294 12.85 -13.74 8.74
N ALA A 295 11.70 -13.07 8.71
CA ALA A 295 11.33 -12.03 9.65
C ALA A 295 11.33 -12.59 11.09
N PRO A 296 11.75 -11.80 12.07
CA PRO A 296 11.69 -12.21 13.46
C PRO A 296 10.23 -12.39 13.90
N THR A 297 9.96 -13.43 14.69
CA THR A 297 8.67 -13.63 15.34
C THR A 297 8.61 -12.86 16.66
N ALA A 298 7.47 -12.27 16.99
CA ALA A 298 7.33 -11.66 18.32
C ALA A 298 7.31 -12.76 19.38
N PRO A 299 7.89 -12.51 20.58
CA PRO A 299 7.82 -13.47 21.67
C PRO A 299 6.35 -13.76 22.00
N THR A 300 6.00 -15.04 22.06
CA THR A 300 4.71 -15.48 22.56
C THR A 300 4.60 -15.03 24.01
N THR A 301 3.81 -14.00 24.30
CA THR A 301 3.40 -13.75 25.68
C THR A 301 2.69 -15.02 26.16
N ALA A 302 3.27 -15.70 27.15
CA ALA A 302 2.65 -16.86 27.77
C ALA A 302 1.21 -16.49 28.17
N ALA A 303 0.25 -17.37 27.89
CA ALA A 303 -1.11 -17.20 28.38
C ALA A 303 -1.04 -16.94 29.91
N PRO A 304 -1.79 -15.97 30.44
CA PRO A 304 -1.87 -15.81 31.89
C PRO A 304 -2.28 -17.15 32.50
N ALA A 305 -1.54 -17.59 33.53
CA ALA A 305 -1.87 -18.79 34.26
C ALA A 305 -3.35 -18.74 34.67
N PRO A 306 -4.11 -19.84 34.53
CA PRO A 306 -5.50 -19.85 34.96
C PRO A 306 -5.58 -19.40 36.42
N ALA A 307 -6.41 -18.40 36.68
CA ALA A 307 -6.68 -17.95 38.03
C ALA A 307 -7.14 -19.15 38.87
N ALA A 308 -6.52 -19.33 40.04
CA ALA A 308 -6.91 -20.37 40.99
C ALA A 308 -8.42 -20.26 41.28
N PRO A 309 -9.15 -21.38 41.35
CA PRO A 309 -10.58 -21.34 41.64
C PRO A 309 -10.81 -20.71 43.02
N ALA A 310 -11.73 -19.75 43.06
CA ALA A 310 -12.17 -19.12 44.31
C ALA A 310 -12.72 -20.19 45.27
N ALA A 311 -12.32 -20.12 46.53
CA ALA A 311 -12.84 -20.98 47.58
C ALA A 311 -14.36 -20.75 47.75
N PRO A 312 -15.16 -21.81 47.90
CA PRO A 312 -16.59 -21.69 48.12
C PRO A 312 -16.92 -21.05 49.49
N PRO A 313 -18.12 -20.46 49.63
CA PRO A 313 -18.51 -19.61 50.77
C PRO A 313 -18.55 -20.33 52.12
#